data_AF-A0A914LGG8-F1
#
_entry.id   AF-A0A914LGG8-F1
#
_cell.length_a   1.000
_cell.length_b   1.000
_cell.length_c   1.000
_cell.angle_alpha   90.00
_cell.angle_beta   90.00
_cell.angle_gamma   90.00
#
_symmetry.space_group_name_H-M   'P 1'
#
loop_
_entity.id
_entity.type
_entity.pdbx_description
1 polymer ?
#
loop_
_entity_poly.entity_id
_entity_poly.type
_entity_poly.pdbx_seq_one_letter_code
_entity_poly.pdbx_strand_id
1 'polypeptide(L)'
;MLSSTAEIPTKWNALLMQWGQFIAHDVSKTTMLNNQICASCLPEGGTCFPVMLSRLDPTFGRFLCLPVARSSPVCGTGEDNNVRQQYNENTAFIDGSMVRISVRI
;
A
#
# COMPACT_ATOMS: atom_id res chain seq x y z
N MET A 1 -5.34 -8.51 -34.14
CA MET A 1 -6.28 -7.52 -33.57
C MET A 1 -7.20 -8.30 -32.66
N LEU A 2 -7.15 -8.07 -31.35
CA LEU A 2 -7.96 -8.79 -30.35
C LEU A 2 -9.45 -8.45 -30.56
N SER A 3 -10.16 -9.27 -31.33
CA SER A 3 -11.62 -9.22 -31.41
C SER A 3 -12.15 -10.42 -30.64
N SER A 4 -12.85 -10.15 -29.54
CA SER A 4 -13.58 -11.14 -28.76
C SER A 4 -15.06 -10.83 -28.91
N THR A 5 -15.89 -11.86 -29.12
CA THR A 5 -17.35 -11.78 -29.16
C THR A 5 -17.97 -11.81 -27.76
N ALA A 6 -17.16 -11.73 -26.70
CA ALA A 6 -17.64 -11.72 -25.33
C ALA A 6 -18.31 -10.37 -25.03
N GLU A 7 -19.63 -10.37 -24.96
CA GLU A 7 -20.38 -9.29 -24.33
C GLU A 7 -20.14 -9.33 -22.82
N ILE A 8 -19.71 -8.20 -22.25
CA ILE A 8 -19.59 -8.07 -20.81
C ILE A 8 -21.02 -7.89 -20.28
N PRO A 9 -21.60 -8.86 -19.54
CA PRO A 9 -22.99 -8.81 -19.11
C PRO A 9 -23.25 -7.72 -18.06
N THR A 10 -22.17 -7.13 -17.53
CA THR A 10 -22.18 -6.08 -16.51
C THR A 10 -21.88 -4.72 -17.11
N LYS A 11 -22.44 -3.65 -16.52
CA LYS A 11 -22.18 -2.25 -16.93
C LYS A 11 -20.74 -1.79 -16.73
N TRP A 12 -19.91 -2.60 -16.08
CA TRP A 12 -18.54 -2.30 -15.72
C TRP A 12 -17.62 -3.35 -16.33
N ASN A 13 -16.47 -2.90 -16.82
CA ASN A 13 -15.42 -3.76 -17.38
C ASN A 13 -14.15 -3.65 -16.51
N ALA A 14 -13.13 -4.44 -16.85
CA ALA A 14 -11.86 -4.43 -16.13
C ALA A 14 -11.14 -3.07 -16.15
N LEU A 15 -11.43 -2.21 -17.15
CA LEU A 15 -10.86 -0.87 -17.22
C LEU A 15 -11.30 0.01 -16.05
N LEU A 16 -12.51 -0.18 -15.51
CA LEU A 16 -12.95 0.58 -14.33
C LEU A 16 -12.04 0.34 -13.13
N MET A 17 -11.68 -0.92 -12.86
CA MET A 17 -10.74 -1.27 -11.79
C MET A 17 -9.37 -0.65 -12.03
N GLN A 18 -8.86 -0.78 -13.26
CA GLN A 18 -7.55 -0.25 -13.62
C GLN A 18 -7.50 1.29 -13.51
N TRP A 19 -8.58 1.96 -13.88
CA TRP A 19 -8.71 3.41 -13.76
C TRP A 19 -8.79 3.87 -12.30
N GLY A 20 -9.46 3.10 -11.43
CA GLY A 20 -9.48 3.36 -9.99
C GLY A 20 -8.07 3.33 -9.37
N GLN A 21 -7.25 2.34 -9.73
CA GLN A 21 -5.86 2.26 -9.28
C GLN A 21 -5.01 3.41 -9.83
N PHE A 22 -5.21 3.79 -11.10
CA PHE A 22 -4.52 4.91 -11.72
C PHE A 22 -4.77 6.23 -10.98
N ILE A 23 -6.02 6.54 -10.62
CA ILE A 23 -6.35 7.74 -9.83
C ILE A 23 -5.78 7.65 -8.41
N ALA A 24 -5.88 6.48 -7.76
CA ALA A 24 -5.35 6.31 -6.40
C ALA A 24 -3.84 6.59 -6.32
N HIS A 25 -3.10 6.17 -7.35
CA HIS A 25 -1.67 6.43 -7.52
C HIS A 25 -1.32 7.86 -7.93
N ASP A 26 -2.29 8.68 -8.32
CA ASP A 26 -2.08 10.12 -8.56
C ASP A 26 -2.16 10.88 -7.23
N VAL A 27 -3.17 10.58 -6.40
CA VAL A 27 -3.48 11.38 -5.21
C VAL A 27 -2.71 10.94 -3.96
N SER A 28 -2.31 9.67 -3.88
CA SER A 28 -1.77 9.13 -2.62
C SER A 28 -0.70 8.07 -2.80
N LYS A 29 0.38 8.22 -2.05
CA LYS A 29 1.43 7.22 -1.91
C LYS A 29 2.06 7.34 -0.53
N THR A 30 1.89 6.31 0.31
CA THR A 30 2.54 6.28 1.63
C THR A 30 3.86 5.50 1.56
N THR A 31 4.93 6.10 2.05
CA THR A 31 6.24 5.42 2.13
C THR A 31 6.16 4.25 3.09
N MET A 32 6.64 3.08 2.70
CA MET A 32 6.80 1.95 3.62
C MET A 32 8.29 1.73 3.89
N LEU A 33 8.63 1.36 5.12
CA LEU A 33 9.99 0.94 5.46
C LEU A 33 10.33 -0.34 4.68
N ASN A 34 11.63 -0.57 4.43
CA ASN A 34 12.08 -1.77 3.74
C ASN A 34 11.59 -3.02 4.49
N ASN A 35 10.82 -3.86 3.81
CA ASN A 35 10.20 -5.05 4.40
C ASN A 35 11.23 -6.09 4.89
N GLN A 36 12.51 -5.99 4.45
CA GLN A 36 13.60 -6.82 4.96
C GLN A 36 13.88 -6.59 6.45
N ILE A 37 13.67 -5.37 6.96
CA ILE A 37 13.81 -5.04 8.38
C ILE A 37 12.74 -5.81 9.18
N CYS A 38 11.53 -5.90 8.64
CA CYS A 38 10.40 -6.57 9.28
C CYS A 38 10.31 -8.07 8.98
N ALA A 39 11.40 -8.74 8.58
CA ALA A 39 11.37 -10.16 8.23
C ALA A 39 11.08 -11.09 9.42
N SER A 40 11.18 -10.59 10.65
CA SER A 40 10.87 -11.32 11.87
C SER A 40 9.38 -11.22 12.23
N CYS A 41 8.86 -12.16 13.03
CA CYS A 41 7.50 -12.09 13.58
C CYS A 41 7.40 -11.23 14.85
N LEU A 42 8.38 -10.36 15.08
CA LEU A 42 8.42 -9.50 16.25
C LEU A 42 8.03 -8.07 15.87
N PRO A 43 7.29 -7.36 16.74
CA PRO A 43 6.99 -5.95 16.53
C PRO A 43 8.24 -5.10 16.85
N GLU A 44 9.15 -4.98 15.89
CA GLU A 44 10.39 -4.20 16.06
C GLU A 44 10.09 -2.70 16.21
N GLY A 45 10.25 -2.19 17.44
CA GLY A 45 10.27 -0.74 17.73
C GLY A 45 9.04 0.05 17.27
N GLY A 46 7.90 -0.61 17.08
CA GLY A 46 6.69 0.03 16.53
C GLY A 46 6.77 0.39 15.05
N THR A 47 7.79 -0.10 14.32
CA THR A 47 7.97 0.06 12.87
C THR A 47 7.43 -1.13 12.07
N CYS A 48 7.40 -2.31 12.68
CA CYS A 48 6.87 -3.54 12.10
C CYS A 48 5.55 -3.94 12.79
N PHE A 49 4.63 -4.51 12.02
CA PHE A 49 3.36 -5.04 12.51
C PHE A 49 3.11 -6.43 11.92
N PRO A 50 3.71 -7.49 12.51
CA PRO A 50 3.55 -8.84 11.98
C PRO A 50 2.10 -9.32 12.14
N VAL A 51 1.51 -9.79 11.04
CA VAL A 51 0.17 -10.40 11.07
C VAL A 51 0.34 -11.87 11.41
N MET A 52 -0.07 -12.27 12.60
CA MET A 52 0.05 -13.66 13.06
C MET A 52 -0.91 -14.56 12.29
N LEU A 53 -0.40 -15.69 11.81
CA LEU A 53 -1.18 -16.66 11.04
C LEU A 53 -1.57 -17.86 11.90
N SER A 54 -2.74 -18.42 11.61
CA SER A 54 -3.16 -19.69 12.19
C SER A 54 -2.41 -20.84 11.51
N ARG A 55 -2.08 -21.89 12.28
CA ARG A 55 -1.54 -23.14 11.73
C ARG A 55 -2.55 -23.89 10.85
N LEU A 56 -3.83 -23.55 10.97
CA LEU A 56 -4.91 -24.09 10.14
C LEU A 56 -5.17 -23.26 8.88
N ASP A 57 -4.38 -22.21 8.62
CA ASP A 57 -4.51 -21.41 7.41
C ASP A 57 -4.21 -22.29 6.17
N PRO A 58 -5.16 -22.43 5.21
CA PRO A 58 -5.03 -23.32 4.07
C PRO A 58 -3.97 -22.85 3.06
N THR A 59 -3.62 -21.57 3.08
CA THR A 59 -2.68 -20.93 2.15
C THR A 59 -1.29 -20.74 2.75
N PHE A 60 -1.22 -20.33 4.01
CA PHE A 60 0.01 -19.89 4.66
C PHE A 60 0.32 -20.63 5.98
N GLY A 61 -0.34 -21.74 6.31
CA GLY A 61 -0.15 -22.44 7.59
C GLY A 61 1.28 -22.94 7.89
N ARG A 62 2.16 -22.96 6.88
CA ARG A 62 3.60 -23.22 7.04
C ARG A 62 4.34 -22.05 7.71
N PHE A 63 3.87 -20.82 7.52
CA PHE A 63 4.43 -19.62 8.10
C PHE A 63 3.78 -19.31 9.44
N LEU A 64 4.53 -18.64 10.33
CA LEU A 64 4.01 -18.20 11.62
C LEU A 64 3.32 -16.83 11.52
N CYS A 65 3.80 -15.96 10.63
CA CYS A 65 3.28 -14.62 10.44
C CYS A 65 3.54 -14.12 9.01
N LEU A 66 2.88 -13.03 8.63
CA LEU A 66 3.22 -12.22 7.46
C LEU A 66 3.97 -10.96 7.91
N PRO A 67 5.16 -10.68 7.34
CA PRO A 67 5.93 -9.49 7.67
C PRO A 67 5.31 -8.26 7.01
N VAL A 68 4.88 -7.29 7.81
CA VAL A 68 4.33 -6.02 7.33
C VAL A 68 5.06 -4.85 7.99
N ALA A 69 5.74 -4.06 7.18
CA ALA A 69 6.27 -2.76 7.59
C ALA A 69 5.14 -1.73 7.71
N ARG A 70 5.20 -0.88 8.73
CA ARG A 70 4.26 0.26 8.86
C ARG A 70 4.71 1.42 7.97
N SER A 71 3.75 2.25 7.55
CA SER A 71 4.06 3.46 6.79
C SER A 71 4.92 4.43 7.59
N SER A 72 5.82 5.15 6.90
CA SER A 72 6.70 6.15 7.49
C SER A 72 5.89 7.28 8.13
N PRO A 73 6.22 7.69 9.36
CA PRO A 73 5.55 8.81 9.99
C PRO A 73 6.01 10.14 9.39
N VAL A 74 5.17 11.17 9.50
CA VAL A 74 5.62 12.56 9.36
C VAL A 74 6.55 12.90 10.53
N CYS A 75 7.66 13.59 10.26
CA CYS A 75 8.61 14.02 11.28
C CYS A 75 7.91 14.81 12.40
N GLY A 76 8.27 14.53 13.66
CA GLY A 76 7.66 15.19 14.83
C GLY A 76 6.25 14.71 15.19
N THR A 77 5.75 13.64 14.55
CA THR A 77 4.48 13.00 14.94
C THR A 77 4.73 11.61 15.54
N GLY A 78 3.93 11.22 16.53
CA GLY A 78 4.09 9.94 17.23
C GLY A 78 5.11 9.98 18.38
N GLU A 79 5.59 11.17 18.73
CA GLU A 79 6.44 11.48 19.89
C GLU A 79 5.78 12.59 20.73
N ASP A 80 6.16 12.72 22.00
CA ASP A 80 5.76 13.82 22.91
C ASP A 80 4.26 14.18 22.90
N ASN A 81 3.39 13.20 23.17
CA ASN A 81 1.92 13.31 23.21
C ASN A 81 1.23 13.69 21.89
N ASN A 82 1.93 13.68 20.74
CA ASN A 82 1.30 13.89 19.43
C ASN A 82 0.93 12.58 18.75
N VAL A 83 -0.23 12.54 18.09
CA VAL A 83 -0.70 11.37 17.34
C VAL A 83 0.12 11.20 16.06
N ARG A 84 0.65 10.01 15.84
CA ARG A 84 1.39 9.64 14.61
C ARG A 84 0.56 9.87 13.36
N GLN A 85 1.11 10.61 12.39
CA GLN A 85 0.52 10.85 11.06
C GLN A 85 1.37 10.18 9.97
N GLN A 86 0.76 9.66 8.91
CA GLN A 86 1.48 9.04 7.79
C GLN A 86 1.82 10.07 6.71
N TYR A 87 2.99 9.93 6.10
CA TYR A 87 3.43 10.82 5.03
C TYR A 87 2.84 10.41 3.67
N ASN A 88 2.37 11.40 2.89
CA ASN A 88 1.99 11.24 1.49
C ASN A 88 3.11 11.81 0.59
N GLU A 89 3.70 10.97 -0.26
CA GLU A 89 4.74 11.36 -1.23
C GLU A 89 4.18 12.08 -2.47
N ASN A 90 2.89 11.96 -2.71
CA ASN A 90 2.22 12.56 -3.86
C ASN A 90 1.54 13.89 -3.51
N THR A 91 1.22 14.67 -4.54
CA THR A 91 0.34 15.82 -4.39
C THR A 91 -1.08 15.35 -4.07
N ALA A 92 -1.86 16.18 -3.37
CA ALA A 92 -3.25 15.85 -3.05
C ALA A 92 -4.24 16.15 -4.21
N PHE A 93 -3.72 16.63 -5.35
CA PHE A 93 -4.52 17.02 -6.50
C PHE A 93 -4.55 15.91 -7.55
N ILE A 94 -5.57 15.91 -8.40
CA ILE A 94 -5.59 15.08 -9.61
C ILE A 94 -4.92 15.91 -10.70
N ASP A 95 -3.59 15.85 -10.77
CA ASP A 95 -2.76 16.71 -11.62
C ASP A 95 -1.89 15.93 -12.63
N GLY A 96 -1.96 14.60 -12.63
CA GLY A 96 -1.14 13.78 -13.50
C GLY A 96 0.25 13.44 -12.94
N SER A 97 0.47 13.59 -11.64
CA SER A 97 1.71 13.25 -10.93
C SER A 97 2.07 11.75 -10.95
N MET A 98 1.10 10.87 -11.24
CA MET A 98 1.41 9.46 -11.54
C MET A 98 2.18 9.27 -12.85
N VAL A 99 2.09 10.22 -13.80
CA VAL A 99 2.81 10.22 -15.08
C VAL A 99 4.04 11.12 -15.03
N ARG A 100 3.95 12.26 -14.34
CA ARG A 100 5.03 13.24 -14.18
C ARG A 100 5.55 13.20 -12.76
N ILE A 101 6.86 13.23 -12.55
CA ILE A 101 7.40 13.09 -11.20
C ILE A 101 6.87 14.17 -10.24
N SER A 102 6.25 13.74 -9.13
CA SER A 102 5.77 14.62 -8.05
C SER A 102 6.93 15.31 -7.33
N VAL A 103 8.06 14.62 -7.20
CA VAL A 103 9.25 15.07 -6.46
C VAL A 103 10.35 15.43 -7.46
N ARG A 104 10.85 16.67 -7.38
CA ARG A 104 12.06 17.08 -8.10
C ARG A 104 13.27 16.67 -7.24
N ILE A 105 14.10 15.76 -7.75
CA ILE A 105 15.40 15.40 -7.16
C ILE A 105 16.39 16.55 -7.38
#